data_AF-A0A8F9TW00-F1
#
_entry.id   AF-A0A8F9TW00-F1
#
_cell.length_a   1.000
_cell.length_b   1.000
_cell.length_c   1.000
_cell.angle_alpha   90.00
_cell.angle_beta   90.00
_cell.angle_gamma   90.00
#
_symmetry.space_group_name_H-M   'P 1'
#
loop_
_entity.id
_entity.type
_entity.pdbx_description
1 polymer ?
#
loop_
_entity_poly.entity_id
_entity_poly.type
_entity_poly.pdbx_seq_one_letter_code
_entity_poly.pdbx_strand_id
1 'polypeptide(L)'
;MPLLAVTALERLHKIPPQFWLKAAMAVAVVVAAVFVLRKLARLNKVVLGVGVFVVLVIIGFSWIYNRNEPRFLTPLMNKIAPFFPSKNTFAKKQATPADNP
;
A
#
# COMPACT_ATOMS: atom_id res chain seq x y z
N MET A 1 18.71 -6.17 -33.43
CA MET A 1 18.66 -6.14 -31.95
C MET A 1 18.90 -4.77 -31.27
N PRO A 2 19.32 -3.65 -31.91
CA PRO A 2 19.43 -2.35 -31.22
C PRO A 2 18.08 -1.61 -31.07
N LEU A 3 17.08 -1.95 -31.90
CA LEU A 3 15.76 -1.31 -31.88
C LEU A 3 14.96 -1.57 -30.59
N LEU A 4 15.19 -2.70 -29.91
CA LEU A 4 14.55 -3.00 -28.62
C LEU A 4 15.21 -2.25 -27.46
N ALA A 5 16.53 -2.02 -27.53
CA ALA A 5 17.25 -1.23 -26.55
C ALA A 5 16.90 0.26 -26.64
N VAL A 6 16.80 0.81 -27.86
CA VAL A 6 16.34 2.20 -28.10
C VAL A 6 14.93 2.39 -27.55
N THR A 7 13.99 1.49 -27.89
CA THR A 7 12.60 1.60 -27.42
C THR A 7 12.45 1.39 -25.91
N ALA A 8 13.24 0.50 -25.29
CA ALA A 8 13.26 0.32 -23.84
C ALA A 8 13.88 1.53 -23.11
N LEU A 9 14.93 2.13 -23.66
CA LEU A 9 15.58 3.32 -23.11
C LEU A 9 14.67 4.56 -23.24
N GLU A 10 14.00 4.74 -24.38
CA GLU A 10 13.00 5.78 -24.61
C GLU A 10 11.83 5.67 -23.61
N ARG A 11 11.40 4.43 -23.34
CA ARG A 11 10.35 4.12 -22.35
C ARG A 11 10.80 4.45 -20.94
N LEU A 12 12.06 4.16 -20.58
CA LEU A 12 12.63 4.43 -19.26
C LEU A 12 12.78 5.95 -19.01
N HIS A 13 13.16 6.71 -20.04
CA HIS A 13 13.31 8.16 -19.95
C HIS A 13 11.96 8.89 -19.84
N LYS A 14 10.89 8.32 -20.41
CA LYS A 14 9.51 8.82 -20.25
C LYS A 14 8.89 8.51 -18.88
N ILE A 15 9.57 7.76 -18.02
CA ILE A 15 9.08 7.50 -16.67
C ILE A 15 9.28 8.76 -15.82
N PRO A 16 8.20 9.35 -15.26
CA PRO A 16 8.33 10.54 -14.44
C PRO A 16 9.22 10.26 -13.22
N PRO A 17 10.08 11.20 -12.80
CA PRO A 17 11.03 11.01 -11.69
C PRO A 17 10.33 10.71 -10.35
N GLN A 18 9.05 11.10 -10.23
CA GLN A 18 8.19 10.72 -9.11
C GLN A 18 8.01 9.20 -8.95
N PHE A 19 8.05 8.43 -10.05
CA PHE A 19 8.00 6.97 -9.99
C PHE A 19 9.27 6.41 -9.35
N TRP A 20 10.45 6.91 -9.72
CA TRP A 20 11.73 6.47 -9.16
C TRP A 20 11.82 6.75 -7.66
N LEU A 21 11.29 7.89 -7.22
CA LEU A 21 11.26 8.24 -5.80
C LEU A 21 10.33 7.31 -5.00
N LYS A 22 9.14 6.98 -5.54
CA LYS A 22 8.24 5.98 -4.96
C LYS A 22 8.86 4.57 -4.96
N ALA A 23 9.57 4.20 -6.03
CA ALA A 23 10.25 2.92 -6.14
C ALA A 23 11.40 2.80 -5.13
N ALA A 24 12.23 3.83 -5.00
CA ALA A 24 13.30 3.88 -3.99
C ALA A 24 12.73 3.82 -2.57
N MET A 25 11.64 4.53 -2.29
CA MET A 25 10.94 4.47 -1.01
C MET A 25 10.38 3.06 -0.74
N ALA A 26 9.77 2.42 -1.73
CA ALA A 26 9.28 1.04 -1.60
C ALA A 26 10.43 0.07 -1.28
N VAL A 27 11.56 0.17 -1.97
CA VAL A 27 12.75 -0.66 -1.69
C VAL A 27 13.28 -0.40 -0.28
N ALA A 28 13.37 0.86 0.14
CA ALA A 28 13.81 1.22 1.50
C ALA A 28 12.90 0.60 2.58
N VAL A 29 11.58 0.62 2.38
CA VAL A 29 10.62 -0.02 3.30
C VAL A 29 10.83 -1.53 3.36
N VAL A 30 11.06 -2.20 2.23
CA VAL A 30 11.34 -3.65 2.21
C VAL A 30 12.64 -3.97 2.95
N VAL A 31 13.70 -3.20 2.72
CA VAL A 31 14.98 -3.39 3.40
C VAL A 31 14.83 -3.18 4.91
N ALA A 32 14.13 -2.12 5.33
CA ALA A 32 13.85 -1.87 6.73
C ALA A 32 13.04 -3.01 7.37
N ALA A 33 12.01 -3.51 6.69
CA ALA A 33 11.22 -4.65 7.15
C ALA A 33 12.07 -5.91 7.30
N VAL A 34 12.93 -6.23 6.32
CA VAL A 34 13.85 -7.38 6.41
C VAL A 34 14.84 -7.22 7.57
N PHE A 35 15.34 -6.00 7.81
CA PHE A 35 16.26 -5.73 8.91
C PHE A 35 15.57 -5.93 10.27
N VAL A 36 14.36 -5.41 10.43
CA VAL A 36 13.53 -5.61 11.64
C VAL A 36 13.22 -7.09 11.83
N LEU A 37 12.76 -7.79 10.79
CA LEU A 37 12.48 -9.23 10.83
C LEU A 37 13.70 -10.05 11.21
N ARG A 38 14.88 -9.77 10.64
CA ARG A 38 16.15 -10.45 11.01
C ARG A 38 16.53 -10.21 12.47
N LYS A 39 16.31 -8.98 12.97
CA LYS A 39 16.64 -8.62 14.36
C LYS A 39 15.64 -9.23 15.35
N LEU A 40 14.36 -9.26 15.01
CA LEU A 40 13.29 -9.89 15.80
C LEU A 40 13.39 -11.42 15.81
N ALA A 41 13.77 -12.04 14.69
CA ALA A 41 13.94 -13.49 14.58
C ALA A 41 15.02 -14.04 15.52
N ARG A 42 15.99 -13.22 15.94
CA ARG A 42 16.98 -13.61 16.96
C ARG A 42 16.48 -13.51 18.41
N LEU A 43 15.38 -12.79 18.67
CA LEU A 43 14.99 -12.39 20.03
C LEU A 43 13.85 -13.24 20.62
N ASN A 44 12.79 -13.56 19.87
CA ASN A 44 11.78 -14.58 20.22
C ASN A 44 10.73 -14.70 19.09
N LYS A 45 10.24 -15.90 18.76
CA LYS A 45 9.22 -16.13 17.69
C LYS A 45 7.91 -15.38 17.97
N VAL A 46 7.59 -15.11 19.24
CA VAL A 46 6.42 -14.32 19.65
C VAL A 46 6.51 -12.87 19.17
N VAL A 47 7.67 -12.23 19.31
CA VAL A 47 7.88 -10.84 18.89
C VAL A 47 7.79 -10.73 17.36
N LEU A 48 8.30 -11.74 16.65
CA LEU A 48 8.15 -11.85 15.21
C LEU A 48 6.66 -11.94 14.81
N GLY A 49 5.88 -12.77 15.51
CA GLY A 49 4.45 -12.91 15.27
C GLY A 49 3.68 -11.61 15.47
N VAL A 50 3.94 -10.90 16.57
CA VAL A 50 3.33 -9.59 16.84
C VAL A 50 3.74 -8.57 15.79
N GLY A 51 5.01 -8.53 15.40
CA GLY A 51 5.50 -7.63 14.36
C GLY A 51 4.83 -7.87 13.00
N VAL A 52 4.73 -9.13 12.58
CA VAL A 52 4.04 -9.50 11.33
C VAL A 52 2.56 -9.13 11.41
N PHE A 53 1.90 -9.39 12.54
CA PHE A 53 0.50 -9.04 12.75
C PHE A 53 0.27 -7.52 12.58
N VAL A 54 1.09 -6.69 13.23
CA VAL A 54 0.97 -5.23 13.13
C VAL A 54 1.17 -4.75 11.69
N VAL A 55 2.16 -5.30 10.98
CA VAL A 55 2.41 -4.96 9.56
C VAL A 55 1.22 -5.35 8.68
N LEU A 56 0.66 -6.55 8.85
CA LEU A 56 -0.52 -6.98 8.10
C LEU A 56 -1.73 -6.09 8.37
N VAL A 57 -1.92 -5.66 9.62
CA VAL A 57 -2.98 -4.72 10.00
C VAL A 57 -2.79 -3.38 9.30
N ILE A 58 -1.58 -2.80 9.34
CA ILE A 58 -1.29 -1.51 8.67
C ILE A 58 -1.56 -1.60 7.16
N ILE A 59 -1.09 -2.67 6.52
CA ILE A 59 -1.31 -2.90 5.08
C ILE A 59 -2.80 -3.08 4.79
N GLY A 60 -3.50 -3.88 5.58
CA GLY A 60 -4.95 -4.09 5.45
C GLY A 60 -5.73 -2.79 5.56
N PHE A 61 -5.48 -2.00 6.60
CA PHE A 61 -6.09 -0.68 6.76
C PHE A 61 -5.73 0.27 5.61
N SER A 62 -4.47 0.26 5.14
CA SER A 62 -4.08 1.04 3.97
C SER A 62 -4.84 0.61 2.71
N TRP A 63 -5.07 -0.69 2.51
CA TRP A 63 -5.88 -1.21 1.40
C TRP A 63 -7.34 -0.78 1.49
N ILE A 64 -7.97 -0.92 2.66
CA ILE A 64 -9.35 -0.50 2.91
C ILE A 64 -9.51 1.03 2.75
N TYR A 65 -8.58 1.81 3.29
CA TYR A 65 -8.65 3.27 3.28
C TYR A 65 -8.39 3.87 1.89
N ASN A 66 -7.36 3.38 1.18
CA ASN A 66 -7.03 3.85 -0.17
C ASN A 66 -7.73 3.08 -1.30
N ARG A 67 -8.51 2.02 -0.98
CA ARG A 67 -9.14 1.09 -1.94
C ARG A 67 -8.17 0.64 -3.05
N ASN A 68 -6.90 0.48 -2.69
CA ASN A 68 -5.82 0.00 -3.56
C ASN A 68 -5.49 -1.45 -3.20
N GLU A 69 -6.49 -2.31 -3.34
CA GLU A 69 -6.40 -3.74 -3.09
C GLU A 69 -6.28 -4.50 -4.42
N PRO A 70 -5.59 -5.64 -4.45
CA PRO A 70 -5.53 -6.47 -5.66
C PRO A 70 -6.88 -7.13 -5.92
N ARG A 71 -7.23 -7.33 -7.21
CA ARG A 71 -8.57 -7.80 -7.66
C ARG A 71 -9.07 -9.09 -6.99
N PHE A 72 -8.16 -9.94 -6.52
CA PHE A 72 -8.52 -11.20 -5.84
C PHE A 72 -8.97 -11.01 -4.38
N LEU A 73 -8.59 -9.91 -3.72
CA LEU A 73 -9.01 -9.58 -2.34
C LEU A 73 -10.29 -8.74 -2.30
N THR A 74 -10.67 -8.14 -3.42
CA THR A 74 -11.88 -7.34 -3.58
C THR A 74 -13.17 -8.00 -3.06
N PRO A 75 -13.46 -9.30 -3.29
CA PRO A 75 -14.68 -9.91 -2.76
C PRO A 75 -14.66 -10.03 -1.23
N LEU A 76 -13.48 -10.19 -0.63
CA LEU A 76 -13.34 -10.24 0.82
C LEU A 76 -13.47 -8.83 1.39
N MET A 77 -12.72 -7.87 0.87
CA MET A 77 -12.75 -6.49 1.39
C MET A 77 -14.10 -5.81 1.18
N ASN A 78 -14.85 -6.09 0.12
CA ASN A 78 -16.20 -5.52 -0.04
C ASN A 78 -17.18 -5.93 1.07
N LYS A 79 -17.00 -7.09 1.70
CA LYS A 79 -17.82 -7.51 2.85
C LYS A 79 -17.43 -6.78 4.13
N ILE A 80 -16.15 -6.43 4.26
CA ILE A 80 -15.58 -5.83 5.48
C ILE A 80 -15.62 -4.28 5.40
N ALA A 81 -15.49 -3.72 4.19
CA ALA A 81 -15.50 -2.30 3.88
C ALA A 81 -16.67 -1.49 4.49
N PRO A 82 -17.92 -1.98 4.58
CA PRO A 82 -19.00 -1.19 5.20
C PRO A 82 -18.76 -0.87 6.69
N PHE A 83 -17.91 -1.62 7.38
CA PHE A 83 -17.58 -1.38 8.79
C PHE A 83 -16.41 -0.39 8.98
N PHE A 84 -15.57 -0.22 7.96
CA PHE A 84 -14.33 0.54 8.08
C PHE A 84 -14.39 1.88 7.30
N PRO A 85 -13.87 2.97 7.86
CA PRO A 85 -13.87 4.27 7.20
C PRO A 85 -12.98 4.26 5.96
N SER A 86 -13.53 4.68 4.82
CA SER A 86 -12.81 4.82 3.56
C SER A 86 -12.79 6.28 3.12
N LYS A 87 -11.79 6.70 2.33
CA LYS A 87 -11.75 8.07 1.76
C LYS A 87 -13.05 8.46 1.04
N ASN A 88 -13.70 7.50 0.41
CA ASN A 88 -14.96 7.71 -0.33
C ASN A 88 -16.15 8.03 0.60
N THR A 89 -16.13 7.53 1.84
CA THR A 89 -17.17 7.80 2.84
C THR A 89 -17.06 9.25 3.35
N PHE A 90 -15.84 9.76 3.53
CA PHE A 90 -15.62 11.15 3.93
C PHE A 90 -15.97 12.15 2.81
N ALA A 91 -15.62 11.84 1.56
CA ALA A 91 -16.00 12.67 0.42
C ALA A 91 -17.52 12.78 0.26
N LYS A 92 -18.27 11.67 0.47
CA LYS A 92 -19.75 11.70 0.45
C LYS A 92 -20.36 12.50 1.60
N LYS A 93 -19.82 12.39 2.82
CA LYS A 93 -20.31 13.17 3.98
C LYS A 93 -20.04 14.66 3.87
N GLN A 94 -18.97 15.07 3.18
CA GLN A 94 -18.64 16.49 2.95
C GLN A 94 -19.40 17.10 1.76
N ALA A 95 -19.93 16.27 0.86
CA ALA A 95 -20.73 16.70 -0.29
C ALA A 95 -22.23 16.86 0.03
N THR A 96 -22.68 16.50 1.24
CA THR A 96 -24.00 16.87 1.75
C THR A 96 -23.83 18.18 2.50
N PRO A 97 -24.25 19.33 1.94
CA PRO A 97 -24.35 20.56 2.73
C PRO A 97 -25.29 20.27 3.90
N ALA A 98 -24.93 20.76 5.09
CA ALA A 98 -25.85 20.81 6.21
C ALA A 98 -27.02 21.72 5.82
N ASP A 99 -28.06 21.14 5.23
CA ASP A 99 -29.37 21.75 5.12
C ASP A 99 -29.94 21.73 6.54
N ASN A 100 -29.70 22.84 7.25
CA ASN A 100 -30.23 23.10 8.58
C ASN A 100 -31.74 23.36 8.45
N PRO A 101 -32.59 22.85 9.36
CA PRO A 101 -34.02 23.12 9.35
C PRO A 101 -34.35 24.61 9.55
#